data_AF-A0A1U8BEG6-F1
#
_entry.id   AF-A0A1U8BEG6-F1
#
_cell.length_a   1.000
_cell.length_b   1.000
_cell.length_c   1.000
_cell.angle_alpha   90.00
_cell.angle_beta   90.00
_cell.angle_gamma   90.00
#
_symmetry.space_group_name_H-M   'P 1'
#
loop_
_entity.id
_entity.type
_entity.pdbx_description
1 polymer ?
#
loop_
_entity_poly.entity_id
_entity_poly.type
_entity_poly.pdbx_seq_one_letter_code
_entity_poly.pdbx_strand_id
1 'polypeptide(L)'
;MGTLVALVIIQIGIGLCIHRRKSIKNTTTLSHMDPNFKGLIILSYREIKDLTGSFKHCLGPKRFKGVLPSNQAVAIKDLKAAVSEKQFRLSQAYRNGVMQFIDFAFTHSSQADRILCPCIRCNNLFWVTRWDARDHLICEGFSTNYTFWKFHGEESAFVMHESGNTLNGDPCPNDDMRGLQHNAFGFSYSSDEDNDAEQKPKYSNDFEGGKFLKLLEDADKELYPGCKKFTKLSFIVGLYHIKCISNWSNQSFTMLLELLKDALPTGETLPNSFYEVKKIIVDLGLSYNKIDACPNDCMLYWKEAANDQSCSKCGASRWDEAKNSNGVIGTSSLKNKKIVAKILCHFPLKPRLQRLFISSHTTTLMRWHEEGRTKDGVLRHPVDSPTWKTFDNLHPDFNANCRSVRLGLAADGFNPFRTMSITYSTWPVILIPYNLPPWMCMKQSYFIIFLLISGPFLPGNDIDVYLQPLIDDLKELWEVGVITFDASTKKLFPLYAALMWTISDFPAYSMLSGWSTKGRYACLCCNKKTNAQYCYMGHRRFLEHDHKFRTDKRSFNGKNDFRTAPPTLHGSDVLSQLEGFVNTFGKKPSTPTNESKKRKVHNKSKQIEEQDG
;
A
#
# COMPACT_ATOMS: atom_id res chain seq x y z
N MET A 1 -23.52 26.74 42.14
CA MET A 1 -22.54 27.73 41.62
C MET A 1 -21.13 27.19 41.45
N GLY A 2 -20.62 26.27 42.30
CA GLY A 2 -19.25 25.75 42.16
C GLY A 2 -18.96 24.89 40.92
N THR A 3 -19.93 24.12 40.42
CA THR A 3 -19.77 23.23 39.25
C THR A 3 -19.71 23.95 37.91
N LEU A 4 -20.40 25.09 37.78
CA LEU A 4 -20.34 25.91 36.56
C LEU A 4 -19.00 26.63 36.44
N VAL A 5 -18.45 27.10 37.58
CA VAL A 5 -17.14 27.76 37.63
C VAL A 5 -16.02 26.78 37.31
N ALA A 6 -16.11 25.52 37.76
CA ALA A 6 -15.13 24.48 37.42
C ALA A 6 -15.10 24.16 35.92
N LEU A 7 -16.27 24.09 35.25
CA LEU A 7 -16.35 23.84 33.81
C LEU A 7 -15.78 25.01 32.99
N VAL A 8 -16.00 26.25 33.42
CA VAL A 8 -15.43 27.44 32.76
C VAL A 8 -13.91 27.50 32.93
N ILE A 9 -13.38 27.15 34.10
CA ILE A 9 -11.92 27.10 34.33
C ILE A 9 -11.27 25.99 33.50
N ILE A 10 -11.92 24.82 33.37
CA ILE A 10 -11.42 23.71 32.53
C ILE A 10 -11.44 24.09 31.04
N GLN A 11 -12.50 24.75 30.56
CA GLN A 11 -12.61 25.24 29.19
C GLN A 11 -11.54 26.30 28.87
N ILE A 12 -11.27 27.22 29.81
CA ILE A 12 -10.21 28.24 29.67
C ILE A 12 -8.82 27.59 29.72
N GLY A 13 -8.61 26.57 30.58
CA GLY A 13 -7.37 25.80 30.65
C GLY A 13 -7.07 25.01 29.37
N ILE A 14 -8.11 24.41 28.75
CA ILE A 14 -8.02 23.73 27.45
C ILE A 14 -7.75 24.75 26.34
N GLY A 15 -8.41 25.91 26.36
CA GLY A 15 -8.17 27.01 25.41
C GLY A 15 -6.74 27.55 25.47
N LEU A 16 -6.19 27.75 26.68
CA LEU A 16 -4.80 28.19 26.89
C LEU A 16 -3.78 27.11 26.51
N CYS A 17 -4.06 25.83 26.77
CA CYS A 17 -3.22 24.72 26.29
C CYS A 17 -3.17 24.62 24.76
N ILE A 18 -4.31 24.83 24.09
CA ILE A 18 -4.40 24.84 22.62
C ILE A 18 -3.69 26.08 22.06
N HIS A 19 -3.82 27.24 22.71
CA HIS A 19 -3.13 28.47 22.31
C HIS A 19 -1.59 28.37 22.49
N ARG A 20 -1.11 27.78 23.60
CA ARG A 20 0.33 27.53 23.83
C ARG A 20 0.90 26.51 22.85
N ARG A 21 0.14 25.47 22.47
CA ARG A 21 0.51 24.53 21.38
C ARG A 21 0.53 25.21 20.00
N LYS A 22 -0.28 26.24 19.76
CA LYS A 22 -0.26 27.07 18.54
C LYS A 22 0.94 28.04 18.53
N SER A 23 1.30 28.63 19.66
CA SER A 23 2.49 29.51 19.78
C SER A 23 3.80 28.75 19.52
N ILE A 24 3.92 27.49 19.99
CA ILE A 24 5.08 26.64 19.70
C ILE A 24 5.12 26.16 18.23
N LYS A 25 3.98 26.13 17.52
CA LYS A 25 3.91 25.79 16.08
C LYS A 25 4.01 27.00 15.14
N ASN A 26 3.89 28.23 15.65
CA ASN A 26 3.98 29.46 14.86
C ASN A 26 5.37 30.11 14.88
N THR A 27 6.37 29.48 15.51
CA THR A 27 7.77 29.93 15.44
C THR A 27 8.59 29.10 14.45
N THR A 28 8.09 28.89 13.22
CA THR A 28 8.96 28.63 12.05
C THR A 28 8.19 28.84 10.76
N THR A 29 8.01 30.10 10.37
CA THR A 29 8.15 30.59 8.99
C THR A 29 8.10 32.11 9.07
N LEU A 30 9.09 32.69 9.75
CA LEU A 30 9.51 34.04 9.42
C LEU A 30 10.24 33.88 8.08
N SER A 31 9.52 34.10 6.98
CA SER A 31 10.16 34.25 5.68
C SER A 31 11.17 35.37 5.81
N HIS A 32 12.45 35.01 5.70
CA HIS A 32 13.55 35.94 5.54
C HIS A 32 13.26 36.77 4.28
N MET A 33 12.63 37.94 4.46
CA MET A 33 12.56 38.98 3.44
C MET A 33 13.94 39.62 3.44
N ASP A 34 14.80 39.13 2.55
CA ASP A 34 16.08 39.77 2.26
C ASP A 34 15.80 41.14 1.60
N PRO A 35 16.25 42.28 2.15
CA PRO A 35 15.87 43.62 1.68
C PRO A 35 16.40 43.99 0.28
N ASN A 36 17.14 43.09 -0.38
CA ASN A 36 17.92 43.43 -1.59
C ASN A 36 17.33 42.99 -2.94
N PHE A 37 16.05 42.60 -3.02
CA PHE A 37 15.43 42.27 -4.32
C PHE A 37 14.46 43.35 -4.83
N LYS A 38 15.00 44.53 -5.17
CA LYS A 38 14.33 45.47 -6.07
C LYS A 38 14.50 44.98 -7.51
N GLY A 39 13.39 44.68 -8.19
CA GLY A 39 13.31 44.67 -9.66
C GLY A 39 13.35 43.32 -10.38
N LEU A 40 12.60 42.31 -9.95
CA LEU A 40 12.38 41.10 -10.76
C LEU A 40 10.95 41.08 -11.33
N ILE A 41 10.86 41.24 -12.65
CA ILE A 41 9.64 41.02 -13.43
C ILE A 41 9.40 39.51 -13.53
N ILE A 42 8.19 39.06 -13.19
CA ILE A 42 7.80 37.65 -13.32
C ILE A 42 7.24 37.43 -14.72
N LEU A 43 7.93 36.62 -15.53
CA LEU A 43 7.54 36.26 -16.90
C LEU A 43 7.21 34.76 -16.97
N SER A 44 6.25 34.38 -17.81
CA SER A 44 5.88 33.00 -18.06
C SER A 44 6.93 32.26 -18.88
N TYR A 45 6.91 30.92 -18.85
CA TYR A 45 7.85 30.07 -19.61
C TYR A 45 7.82 30.36 -21.12
N ARG A 46 6.64 30.74 -21.66
CA ARG A 46 6.47 31.07 -23.08
C ARG A 46 7.11 32.42 -23.41
N GLU A 47 6.84 33.45 -22.60
CA GLU A 47 7.45 34.78 -22.73
C GLU A 47 8.98 34.71 -22.61
N ILE A 48 9.51 33.88 -21.71
CA ILE A 48 10.97 33.70 -21.51
C ILE A 48 11.61 32.91 -22.65
N LYS A 49 10.92 31.92 -23.21
CA LYS A 49 11.41 31.14 -24.36
C LYS A 49 11.56 32.03 -25.60
N ASP A 50 10.63 32.97 -25.77
CA ASP A 50 10.66 33.95 -26.87
C ASP A 50 11.72 35.05 -26.63
N LEU A 51 12.01 35.39 -25.36
CA LEU A 51 12.98 36.44 -24.99
C LEU A 51 14.46 36.00 -24.91
N THR A 52 14.76 34.75 -24.57
CA THR A 52 16.15 34.36 -24.16
C THR A 52 16.86 33.40 -25.11
N GLY A 53 16.17 32.82 -26.10
CA GLY A 53 16.76 32.11 -27.25
C GLY A 53 17.65 30.88 -26.98
N SER A 54 18.07 30.59 -25.75
CA SER A 54 19.06 29.53 -25.46
C SER A 54 19.16 29.22 -23.95
N PHE A 55 18.73 28.01 -23.55
CA PHE A 55 18.98 27.44 -22.22
C PHE A 55 20.21 26.51 -22.26
N LYS A 56 21.44 27.05 -22.15
CA LYS A 56 22.67 26.25 -22.34
C LYS A 56 23.28 25.66 -21.07
N HIS A 57 22.88 26.07 -19.86
CA HIS A 57 23.50 25.58 -18.61
C HIS A 57 22.47 25.21 -17.54
N CYS A 58 22.47 23.92 -17.16
CA CYS A 58 21.66 23.34 -16.10
C CYS A 58 22.42 23.46 -14.76
N LEU A 59 21.82 24.09 -13.75
CA LEU A 59 22.40 24.26 -12.40
C LEU A 59 21.83 23.26 -11.38
N GLY A 60 21.04 22.28 -11.84
CA GLY A 60 20.39 21.26 -11.01
C GLY A 60 19.07 20.78 -11.64
N PRO A 61 18.38 19.78 -11.06
CA PRO A 61 17.29 19.07 -11.72
C PRO A 61 16.07 19.92 -12.14
N LYS A 62 15.96 21.18 -11.66
CA LYS A 62 14.86 22.11 -11.98
C LYS A 62 15.29 23.60 -12.00
N ARG A 63 16.58 23.91 -12.22
CA ARG A 63 17.12 25.29 -12.23
C ARG A 63 18.03 25.53 -13.44
N PHE A 64 17.77 26.61 -14.18
CA PHE A 64 18.53 26.98 -15.38
C PHE A 64 19.08 28.40 -15.26
N LYS A 65 20.24 28.65 -15.87
CA LYS A 65 20.82 30.01 -15.99
C LYS A 65 20.58 30.53 -17.41
N GLY A 66 20.06 31.76 -17.52
CA GLY A 66 19.85 32.47 -18.78
C GLY A 66 20.41 33.90 -18.72
N VAL A 67 20.44 34.58 -19.86
CA VAL A 67 20.87 35.98 -19.99
C VAL A 67 19.85 36.71 -20.86
N LEU A 68 19.38 37.87 -20.39
CA LEU A 68 18.44 38.72 -21.15
C LEU A 68 19.16 39.48 -22.29
N PRO A 69 18.45 40.04 -23.29
CA PRO A 69 19.06 40.86 -24.35
C PRO A 69 19.87 42.06 -23.85
N SER A 70 19.61 42.53 -22.63
CA SER A 70 20.38 43.57 -21.92
C SER A 70 21.68 43.07 -21.26
N ASN A 71 22.07 41.82 -21.48
CA ASN A 71 23.24 41.15 -20.92
C ASN A 71 23.21 40.89 -19.39
N GLN A 72 22.03 40.96 -18.77
CA GLN A 72 21.85 40.65 -17.34
C GLN A 72 21.57 39.15 -17.11
N ALA A 73 22.27 38.54 -16.14
CA ALA A 73 22.13 37.13 -15.81
C ALA A 73 20.90 36.84 -14.91
N VAL A 74 20.16 35.77 -15.23
CA VAL A 74 18.93 35.37 -14.52
C VAL A 74 18.89 33.87 -14.24
N ALA A 75 18.27 33.49 -13.11
CA ALA A 75 18.07 32.09 -12.70
C ALA A 75 16.58 31.71 -12.81
N ILE A 76 16.29 30.59 -13.44
CA ILE A 76 14.94 30.19 -13.87
C ILE A 76 14.57 28.85 -13.21
N LYS A 77 13.41 28.80 -12.55
CA LYS A 77 12.87 27.60 -11.87
C LYS A 77 11.65 27.08 -12.63
N ASP A 78 11.66 25.82 -13.02
CA ASP A 78 10.54 25.22 -13.76
C ASP A 78 9.29 25.05 -12.85
N LEU A 79 8.15 25.60 -13.30
CA LEU A 79 6.89 25.78 -12.57
C LEU A 79 5.72 25.07 -13.27
N LYS A 80 5.96 23.91 -13.88
CA LYS A 80 5.02 23.26 -14.83
C LYS A 80 3.71 22.69 -14.28
N ALA A 81 3.41 22.74 -12.98
CA ALA A 81 2.12 22.28 -12.44
C ALA A 81 1.18 23.42 -11.99
N ALA A 82 1.72 24.55 -11.53
CA ALA A 82 0.90 25.63 -10.96
C ALA A 82 0.46 26.69 -11.98
N VAL A 83 1.15 26.80 -13.12
CA VAL A 83 0.91 27.87 -14.10
C VAL A 83 -0.31 27.57 -14.99
N SER A 84 -0.51 26.32 -15.42
CA SER A 84 -1.67 25.95 -16.26
C SER A 84 -3.00 26.17 -15.51
N GLU A 85 -3.04 25.81 -14.23
CA GLU A 85 -4.20 26.02 -13.35
C GLU A 85 -4.47 27.50 -13.07
N LYS A 86 -3.44 28.32 -12.82
CA LYS A 86 -3.62 29.76 -12.64
C LYS A 86 -4.05 30.47 -13.93
N GLN A 87 -3.55 30.04 -15.08
CA GLN A 87 -3.91 30.63 -16.38
C GLN A 87 -5.36 30.31 -16.77
N PHE A 88 -5.89 29.14 -16.38
CA PHE A 88 -7.30 28.78 -16.52
C PHE A 88 -8.22 29.63 -15.63
N ARG A 89 -7.84 29.87 -14.35
CA ARG A 89 -8.62 30.68 -13.39
C ARG A 89 -8.66 32.17 -13.71
N LEU A 90 -7.75 32.65 -14.54
CA LEU A 90 -7.76 34.02 -15.06
C LEU A 90 -8.64 34.18 -16.32
N SER A 91 -9.18 33.09 -16.88
CA SER A 91 -10.08 33.16 -18.04
C SER A 91 -11.41 33.82 -17.68
N GLN A 92 -11.99 34.55 -18.64
CA GLN A 92 -13.29 35.19 -18.46
C GLN A 92 -14.41 34.17 -18.20
N ALA A 93 -14.35 33.01 -18.88
CA ALA A 93 -15.33 31.94 -18.69
C ALA A 93 -15.33 31.41 -17.25
N TYR A 94 -14.16 31.20 -16.65
CA TYR A 94 -14.06 30.76 -15.27
C TYR A 94 -14.57 31.83 -14.28
N ARG A 95 -14.21 33.11 -14.49
CA ARG A 95 -14.69 34.21 -13.65
C ARG A 95 -16.21 34.36 -13.69
N ASN A 96 -16.80 34.22 -14.88
CA ASN A 96 -18.26 34.25 -15.05
C ASN A 96 -18.92 33.07 -14.32
N GLY A 97 -18.36 31.86 -14.43
CA GLY A 97 -18.84 30.68 -13.70
C GLY A 97 -18.74 30.82 -12.18
N VAL A 98 -17.66 31.42 -11.66
CA VAL A 98 -17.52 31.73 -10.23
C VAL A 98 -18.61 32.70 -9.76
N MET A 99 -18.89 33.75 -10.54
CA MET A 99 -19.95 34.71 -10.18
C MET A 99 -21.34 34.05 -10.18
N GLN A 100 -21.64 33.24 -11.20
CA GLN A 100 -22.90 32.48 -11.26
C GLN A 100 -23.06 31.52 -10.08
N PHE A 101 -22.00 30.83 -9.69
CA PHE A 101 -22.01 29.99 -8.49
C PHE A 101 -22.29 30.81 -7.22
N ILE A 102 -21.64 31.97 -7.06
CA ILE A 102 -21.83 32.81 -5.87
C ILE A 102 -23.24 33.40 -5.85
N ASP A 103 -23.81 33.79 -6.99
CA ASP A 103 -25.22 34.18 -7.09
C ASP A 103 -26.15 33.04 -6.63
N PHE A 104 -25.94 31.84 -7.16
CA PHE A 104 -26.71 30.66 -6.80
C PHE A 104 -26.59 30.33 -5.31
N ALA A 105 -25.38 30.23 -4.77
CA ALA A 105 -25.12 29.84 -3.38
C ALA A 105 -25.70 30.84 -2.38
N PHE A 106 -25.59 32.15 -2.63
CA PHE A 106 -26.17 33.14 -1.72
C PHE A 106 -27.70 33.16 -1.77
N THR A 107 -28.28 32.81 -2.91
CA THR A 107 -29.75 32.74 -3.06
C THR A 107 -30.33 31.53 -2.33
N HIS A 108 -29.62 30.38 -2.32
CA HIS A 108 -30.18 29.12 -1.85
C HIS A 108 -29.67 28.64 -0.48
N SER A 109 -28.53 29.14 0.00
CA SER A 109 -27.91 28.61 1.24
C SER A 109 -27.21 29.66 2.10
N SER A 110 -27.44 30.96 1.88
CA SER A 110 -26.81 31.98 2.72
C SER A 110 -27.39 31.96 4.13
N GLN A 111 -26.51 32.10 5.12
CA GLN A 111 -26.88 32.31 6.52
C GLN A 111 -26.14 33.55 7.02
N ALA A 112 -26.90 34.54 7.49
CA ALA A 112 -26.35 35.83 7.93
C ALA A 112 -25.40 36.48 6.90
N ASP A 113 -25.82 36.49 5.63
CA ASP A 113 -25.06 37.04 4.49
C ASP A 113 -23.67 36.40 4.29
N ARG A 114 -23.55 35.11 4.64
CA ARG A 114 -22.36 34.30 4.45
C ARG A 114 -22.69 32.93 3.89
N ILE A 115 -21.74 32.30 3.23
CA ILE A 115 -21.80 30.91 2.75
C ILE A 115 -20.57 30.12 3.20
N LEU A 116 -20.67 28.79 3.24
CA LEU A 116 -19.50 27.93 3.43
C LEU A 116 -18.59 28.01 2.20
N CYS A 117 -17.34 28.42 2.36
CA CYS A 117 -16.45 28.64 1.21
C CYS A 117 -15.94 27.32 0.61
N PRO A 118 -16.23 27.00 -0.67
CA PRO A 118 -15.82 25.74 -1.28
C PRO A 118 -14.40 25.78 -1.87
N CYS A 119 -13.61 26.83 -1.61
CA CYS A 119 -12.25 26.90 -2.15
C CYS A 119 -11.34 25.81 -1.54
N ILE A 120 -10.23 25.48 -2.22
CA ILE A 120 -9.27 24.46 -1.76
C ILE A 120 -8.82 24.70 -0.31
N ARG A 121 -8.61 25.97 0.06
CA ARG A 121 -8.13 26.35 1.40
C ARG A 121 -9.20 26.20 2.49
N CYS A 122 -10.45 26.54 2.18
CA CYS A 122 -11.53 26.59 3.17
C CYS A 122 -12.33 25.30 3.24
N ASN A 123 -12.40 24.55 2.15
CA ASN A 123 -13.00 23.21 2.03
C ASN A 123 -14.39 23.07 2.69
N ASN A 124 -15.26 24.08 2.52
CA ASN A 124 -16.60 24.17 3.12
C ASN A 124 -16.63 24.13 4.66
N LEU A 125 -15.54 24.51 5.35
CA LEU A 125 -15.47 24.56 6.82
C LEU A 125 -15.65 25.95 7.41
N PHE A 126 -15.53 27.00 6.59
CA PHE A 126 -15.56 28.39 7.05
C PHE A 126 -16.67 29.17 6.34
N TRP A 127 -17.47 29.88 7.12
CA TRP A 127 -18.47 30.84 6.64
C TRP A 127 -17.79 32.14 6.25
N VAL A 128 -17.91 32.52 4.98
CA VAL A 128 -17.27 33.70 4.41
C VAL A 128 -18.28 34.61 3.73
N THR A 129 -17.92 35.88 3.61
CA THR A 129 -18.75 36.84 2.89
C THR A 129 -18.68 36.60 1.38
N ARG A 130 -19.58 37.26 0.64
CA ARG A 130 -19.64 37.17 -0.81
C ARG A 130 -18.32 37.56 -1.49
N TRP A 131 -17.68 38.61 -1.00
CA TRP A 131 -16.41 39.12 -1.50
C TRP A 131 -15.27 38.14 -1.24
N ASP A 132 -15.19 37.61 -0.01
CA ASP A 132 -14.19 36.63 0.36
C ASP A 132 -14.34 35.33 -0.43
N ALA A 133 -15.57 34.85 -0.66
CA ALA A 133 -15.84 33.67 -1.48
C ALA A 133 -15.31 33.85 -2.91
N ARG A 134 -15.56 35.01 -3.51
CA ARG A 134 -15.09 35.35 -4.86
C ARG A 134 -13.56 35.34 -4.93
N ASP A 135 -12.90 36.05 -4.03
CA ASP A 135 -11.44 36.17 -4.05
C ASP A 135 -10.76 34.83 -3.79
N HIS A 136 -11.30 34.04 -2.86
CA HIS A 136 -10.82 32.70 -2.60
C HIS A 136 -10.99 31.77 -3.81
N LEU A 137 -12.11 31.81 -4.53
CA LEU A 137 -12.36 30.94 -5.69
C LEU A 137 -11.58 31.35 -6.94
N ILE A 138 -11.22 32.63 -7.06
CA ILE A 138 -10.34 33.13 -8.13
C ILE A 138 -8.87 32.79 -7.82
N CYS A 139 -8.41 33.05 -6.59
CA CYS A 139 -7.02 32.87 -6.20
C CYS A 139 -6.66 31.39 -5.98
N GLU A 140 -7.47 30.68 -5.19
CA GLU A 140 -7.21 29.31 -4.74
C GLU A 140 -7.92 28.27 -5.61
N GLY A 141 -9.07 28.62 -6.21
CA GLY A 141 -9.88 27.68 -6.98
C GLY A 141 -10.85 26.86 -6.13
N PHE A 142 -11.81 26.20 -6.78
CA PHE A 142 -12.71 25.25 -6.12
C PHE A 142 -11.94 24.03 -5.60
N SER A 143 -12.39 23.48 -4.48
CA SER A 143 -11.98 22.14 -4.04
C SER A 143 -12.28 21.14 -5.16
N THR A 144 -11.27 20.39 -5.59
CA THR A 144 -11.35 19.50 -6.77
C THR A 144 -12.41 18.41 -6.64
N ASN A 145 -12.85 18.14 -5.41
CA ASN A 145 -13.83 17.10 -5.08
C ASN A 145 -15.20 17.70 -4.74
N TYR A 146 -15.44 18.97 -5.07
CA TYR A 146 -16.70 19.66 -4.78
C TYR A 146 -17.42 20.03 -6.08
N THR A 147 -17.83 19.00 -6.82
CA THR A 147 -18.53 19.09 -8.11
C THR A 147 -20.06 19.06 -7.98
N PHE A 148 -20.57 18.70 -6.80
CA PHE A 148 -21.99 18.74 -6.44
C PHE A 148 -22.19 19.71 -5.27
N TRP A 149 -23.09 20.68 -5.43
CA TRP A 149 -23.25 21.81 -4.51
C TRP A 149 -24.17 21.47 -3.32
N LYS A 150 -23.88 20.36 -2.63
CA LYS A 150 -24.68 19.85 -1.49
C LYS A 150 -24.86 20.86 -0.35
N PHE A 151 -23.93 21.78 -0.16
CA PHE A 151 -24.04 22.83 0.86
C PHE A 151 -24.63 24.14 0.32
N HIS A 152 -24.89 24.23 -0.99
CA HIS A 152 -25.33 25.45 -1.67
C HIS A 152 -26.66 25.33 -2.42
N GLY A 153 -27.43 24.27 -2.18
CA GLY A 153 -28.84 24.19 -2.60
C GLY A 153 -29.12 23.48 -3.92
N GLU A 154 -28.16 22.73 -4.47
CA GLU A 154 -28.42 21.89 -5.65
C GLU A 154 -29.19 20.62 -5.23
N GLU A 155 -30.46 20.50 -5.65
CA GLU A 155 -31.32 19.35 -5.35
C GLU A 155 -30.95 18.14 -6.20
N SER A 156 -30.80 16.98 -5.54
CA SER A 156 -30.41 15.73 -6.20
C SER A 156 -31.59 15.11 -6.94
N ALA A 157 -31.55 15.13 -8.28
CA ALA A 157 -32.21 14.09 -9.05
C ALA A 157 -31.46 12.78 -8.78
N PHE A 158 -32.17 11.77 -8.26
CA PHE A 158 -31.66 10.46 -7.89
C PHE A 158 -30.76 9.83 -8.97
N VAL A 159 -29.45 10.04 -8.86
CA VAL A 159 -28.38 9.08 -9.19
C VAL A 159 -27.22 9.43 -8.25
N MET A 160 -26.97 8.57 -7.27
CA MET A 160 -25.82 8.69 -6.37
C MET A 160 -24.51 8.65 -7.16
N HIS A 161 -23.86 9.79 -7.30
CA HIS A 161 -22.45 9.87 -7.68
C HIS A 161 -21.73 10.83 -6.73
N GLU A 162 -21.29 10.29 -5.59
CA GLU A 162 -20.37 10.98 -4.69
C GLU A 162 -18.95 10.92 -5.25
N SER A 163 -18.37 12.08 -5.58
CA SER A 163 -16.92 12.23 -5.80
C SER A 163 -16.34 12.98 -4.63
N GLY A 164 -15.88 12.25 -3.61
CA GLY A 164 -15.29 12.84 -2.42
C GLY A 164 -14.56 11.83 -1.57
N ASN A 165 -13.51 11.17 -2.08
CA ASN A 165 -12.61 10.27 -1.33
C ASN A 165 -13.30 9.47 -0.20
N THR A 166 -14.48 8.97 -0.49
CA THR A 166 -14.98 7.74 0.10
C THR A 166 -14.07 6.67 -0.49
N LEU A 167 -13.22 6.08 0.37
CA LEU A 167 -12.98 4.64 0.24
C LEU A 167 -14.36 4.06 -0.08
N ASN A 168 -14.52 3.47 -1.28
CA ASN A 168 -15.79 2.91 -1.73
C ASN A 168 -16.51 2.35 -0.52
N GLY A 169 -17.61 3.01 -0.15
CA GLY A 169 -18.58 2.39 0.72
C GLY A 169 -19.08 1.21 -0.08
N ASP A 170 -18.45 0.06 0.11
CA ASP A 170 -19.29 -1.10 0.37
C ASP A 170 -20.28 -0.62 1.43
N PRO A 171 -21.59 -0.88 1.24
CA PRO A 171 -22.56 -0.67 2.29
C PRO A 171 -21.95 -1.15 3.61
N CYS A 172 -22.12 -0.38 4.68
CA CYS A 172 -21.93 -0.89 6.02
C CYS A 172 -22.47 -2.33 6.04
N PRO A 173 -21.68 -3.37 6.37
CA PRO A 173 -22.06 -4.75 6.13
C PRO A 173 -23.18 -5.17 7.10
N ASN A 174 -24.39 -4.73 6.80
CA ASN A 174 -25.59 -5.53 6.88
C ASN A 174 -25.79 -5.97 5.42
N ASP A 175 -25.48 -7.22 5.03
CA ASP A 175 -26.37 -8.35 5.34
C ASP A 175 -25.71 -9.74 5.19
N ASP A 176 -24.38 -9.90 5.32
CA ASP A 176 -23.78 -11.25 5.20
C ASP A 176 -22.69 -11.56 6.24
N MET A 177 -23.03 -11.40 7.52
CA MET A 177 -22.20 -11.91 8.62
C MET A 177 -22.03 -13.43 8.53
N ARG A 178 -23.05 -14.13 8.03
CA ARG A 178 -23.01 -15.57 7.72
C ARG A 178 -21.98 -15.88 6.64
N GLY A 179 -21.88 -15.06 5.60
CA GLY A 179 -20.85 -15.13 4.58
C GLY A 179 -19.45 -14.84 5.11
N LEU A 180 -19.28 -13.85 5.98
CA LEU A 180 -17.99 -13.60 6.67
C LEU A 180 -17.52 -14.80 7.50
N GLN A 181 -18.45 -15.51 8.16
CA GLN A 181 -18.16 -16.73 8.92
C GLN A 181 -17.90 -17.93 8.04
N HIS A 182 -18.73 -18.14 7.02
CA HIS A 182 -18.54 -19.17 6.01
C HIS A 182 -17.16 -19.00 5.38
N ASN A 183 -16.78 -17.76 5.03
CA ASN A 183 -15.44 -17.40 4.57
C ASN A 183 -14.36 -17.69 5.62
N ALA A 184 -14.57 -17.40 6.90
CA ALA A 184 -13.57 -17.63 7.93
C ALA A 184 -13.29 -19.13 8.21
N PHE A 185 -14.27 -20.02 8.01
CA PHE A 185 -14.19 -21.41 8.49
C PHE A 185 -14.55 -22.51 7.49
N GLY A 186 -15.16 -22.21 6.34
CA GLY A 186 -15.42 -23.15 5.25
C GLY A 186 -16.35 -24.33 5.55
N PHE A 187 -17.18 -24.26 6.61
CA PHE A 187 -18.12 -25.33 6.99
C PHE A 187 -19.55 -25.05 6.56
N SER A 188 -20.23 -26.06 6.00
CA SER A 188 -21.68 -26.14 5.84
C SER A 188 -22.23 -27.22 6.77
N TYR A 189 -23.13 -26.86 7.69
CA TYR A 189 -24.15 -27.79 8.18
C TYR A 189 -25.42 -27.52 7.36
N SER A 190 -25.78 -28.47 6.50
CA SER A 190 -27.13 -28.57 5.99
C SER A 190 -28.00 -29.14 7.10
N SER A 191 -28.79 -28.28 7.75
CA SER A 191 -29.96 -28.71 8.53
C SER A 191 -31.13 -28.81 7.56
N ASP A 192 -31.18 -29.88 6.78
CA ASP A 192 -32.42 -30.31 6.15
C ASP A 192 -32.65 -31.75 6.60
N GLU A 193 -33.78 -31.92 7.28
CA GLU A 193 -34.34 -33.21 7.63
C GLU A 193 -34.58 -33.99 6.33
N ASP A 194 -33.74 -34.97 6.04
CA ASP A 194 -34.17 -36.15 5.30
C ASP A 194 -33.26 -37.33 5.65
N ASN A 195 -33.91 -38.43 6.03
CA ASN A 195 -33.30 -39.72 6.31
C ASN A 195 -32.53 -40.20 5.08
N ASP A 196 -31.22 -40.34 5.20
CA ASP A 196 -30.57 -41.59 4.83
C ASP A 196 -29.19 -41.70 5.50
N ALA A 197 -28.98 -42.83 6.15
CA ALA A 197 -27.74 -43.19 6.79
C ALA A 197 -26.65 -43.46 5.73
N GLU A 198 -25.40 -43.20 6.11
CA GLU A 198 -24.16 -43.59 5.41
C GLU A 198 -23.64 -42.68 4.30
N GLN A 199 -23.01 -41.58 4.70
CA GLN A 199 -21.54 -41.36 4.59
C GLN A 199 -21.22 -39.92 5.00
N LYS A 200 -20.97 -39.70 6.29
CA LYS A 200 -20.37 -38.45 6.78
C LYS A 200 -18.89 -38.45 6.37
N PRO A 201 -18.40 -37.48 5.56
CA PRO A 201 -16.97 -37.38 5.31
C PRO A 201 -16.29 -36.85 6.58
N LYS A 202 -15.50 -37.72 7.23
CA LYS A 202 -14.49 -37.31 8.21
C LYS A 202 -13.39 -36.55 7.48
N TYR A 203 -13.34 -35.23 7.63
CA TYR A 203 -12.15 -34.43 7.31
C TYR A 203 -11.49 -33.91 8.60
N SER A 204 -10.17 -33.78 8.52
CA SER A 204 -9.17 -33.55 9.57
C SER A 204 -9.62 -32.73 10.78
N ASN A 205 -9.48 -33.35 11.95
CA ASN A 205 -9.75 -32.85 13.30
C ASN A 205 -8.81 -31.72 13.80
N ASP A 206 -8.12 -30.97 12.93
CA ASP A 206 -7.10 -30.00 13.36
C ASP A 206 -7.56 -28.53 13.34
N PHE A 207 -8.83 -28.25 13.02
CA PHE A 207 -9.40 -26.90 13.16
C PHE A 207 -10.53 -26.89 14.20
N GLU A 208 -10.35 -26.05 15.22
CA GLU A 208 -11.17 -25.93 16.42
C GLU A 208 -12.66 -25.70 16.12
N GLY A 209 -13.44 -26.78 15.98
CA GLY A 209 -14.89 -26.71 15.78
C GLY A 209 -15.63 -25.89 16.85
N GLY A 210 -15.07 -25.80 18.06
CA GLY A 210 -15.61 -24.95 19.13
C GLY A 210 -15.48 -23.44 18.88
N LYS A 211 -14.48 -22.97 18.12
CA LYS A 211 -14.31 -21.54 17.81
C LYS A 211 -15.28 -21.07 16.72
N PHE A 212 -15.53 -21.93 15.73
CA PHE A 212 -16.50 -21.65 14.69
C PHE A 212 -17.93 -21.58 15.24
N LEU A 213 -18.34 -22.55 16.06
CA LEU A 213 -19.66 -22.57 16.70
C LEU A 213 -19.91 -21.32 17.54
N LYS A 214 -18.91 -20.90 18.33
CA LYS A 214 -19.00 -19.67 19.12
C LYS A 214 -19.15 -18.41 18.26
N LEU A 215 -18.50 -18.37 17.09
CA LEU A 215 -18.65 -17.23 16.18
C LEU A 215 -19.99 -17.22 15.46
N LEU A 216 -20.54 -18.40 15.11
CA LEU A 216 -21.91 -18.55 14.60
C LEU A 216 -22.92 -17.98 15.60
N GLU A 217 -22.82 -18.43 16.86
CA GLU A 217 -23.62 -17.89 17.97
C GLU A 217 -23.47 -16.37 18.08
N ASP A 218 -22.23 -15.85 18.06
CA ASP A 218 -21.96 -14.41 18.21
C ASP A 218 -22.47 -13.55 17.03
N ALA A 219 -22.67 -14.09 15.82
CA ALA A 219 -23.30 -13.30 14.75
C ALA A 219 -24.81 -13.37 14.74
N ASP A 220 -25.41 -14.45 15.23
CA ASP A 220 -26.86 -14.52 15.38
C ASP A 220 -27.31 -13.81 16.67
N LYS A 221 -26.39 -13.59 17.62
CA LYS A 221 -26.66 -12.87 18.86
C LYS A 221 -26.85 -11.37 18.60
N GLU A 222 -28.01 -10.85 18.99
CA GLU A 222 -28.29 -9.42 18.99
C GLU A 222 -27.29 -8.66 19.88
N LEU A 223 -26.98 -7.41 19.51
CA LEU A 223 -26.06 -6.58 20.29
C LEU A 223 -26.56 -6.38 21.75
N TYR A 224 -27.85 -6.16 21.90
CA TYR A 224 -28.63 -6.13 23.15
C TYR A 224 -30.06 -6.58 22.81
N PRO A 225 -30.87 -7.02 23.79
CA PRO A 225 -32.22 -7.51 23.53
C PRO A 225 -33.09 -6.51 22.75
N GLY A 226 -33.60 -6.91 21.59
CA GLY A 226 -34.43 -6.10 20.70
C GLY A 226 -33.64 -5.30 19.66
N CYS A 227 -32.31 -5.45 19.57
CA CYS A 227 -31.50 -4.75 18.58
C CYS A 227 -31.60 -5.42 17.19
N LYS A 228 -32.52 -4.94 16.36
CA LYS A 228 -32.72 -5.46 15.00
C LYS A 228 -31.66 -5.02 13.98
N LYS A 229 -30.92 -3.94 14.28
CA LYS A 229 -30.00 -3.31 13.32
C LYS A 229 -28.61 -3.93 13.35
N PHE A 230 -28.14 -4.37 14.51
CA PHE A 230 -26.79 -4.87 14.70
C PHE A 230 -26.77 -6.14 15.53
N THR A 231 -25.93 -7.06 15.11
CA THR A 231 -25.56 -8.24 15.89
C THR A 231 -24.27 -7.93 16.63
N LYS A 232 -23.94 -8.73 17.65
CA LYS A 232 -22.70 -8.57 18.42
C LYS A 232 -21.49 -8.56 17.48
N LEU A 233 -21.41 -9.53 16.57
CA LEU A 233 -20.29 -9.63 15.65
C LEU A 233 -20.24 -8.48 14.63
N SER A 234 -21.37 -8.08 14.03
CA SER A 234 -21.37 -7.00 13.02
C SER A 234 -20.96 -5.66 13.63
N PHE A 235 -21.42 -5.38 14.85
CA PHE A 235 -21.04 -4.17 15.57
C PHE A 235 -19.56 -4.18 15.96
N ILE A 236 -19.02 -5.29 16.47
CA ILE A 236 -17.61 -5.40 16.85
C ILE A 236 -16.70 -5.22 15.63
N VAL A 237 -17.03 -5.84 14.49
CA VAL A 237 -16.26 -5.70 13.24
C VAL A 237 -16.30 -4.26 12.75
N GLY A 238 -17.48 -3.63 12.72
CA GLY A 238 -17.63 -2.23 12.33
C GLY A 238 -16.83 -1.28 13.24
N LEU A 239 -16.92 -1.47 14.56
CA LEU A 239 -16.20 -0.64 15.52
C LEU A 239 -14.68 -0.84 15.43
N TYR A 240 -14.22 -2.08 15.23
CA TYR A 240 -12.80 -2.39 15.00
C TYR A 240 -12.28 -1.76 13.70
N HIS A 241 -13.10 -1.78 12.64
CA HIS A 241 -12.76 -1.13 11.37
C HIS A 241 -12.57 0.39 11.55
N ILE A 242 -13.49 1.04 12.28
CA ILE A 242 -13.38 2.47 12.62
C ILE A 242 -12.10 2.75 13.41
N LYS A 243 -11.77 1.91 14.40
CA LYS A 243 -10.51 2.00 15.16
C LYS A 243 -9.30 1.98 14.23
N CYS A 244 -9.27 1.06 13.29
CA CYS A 244 -8.15 0.87 12.36
C CYS A 244 -7.99 2.08 11.43
N ILE A 245 -9.08 2.54 10.80
CA ILE A 245 -9.04 3.69 9.88
C ILE A 245 -8.70 4.98 10.64
N SER A 246 -9.26 5.15 11.83
CA SER A 246 -9.11 6.37 12.64
C SER A 246 -7.86 6.36 13.52
N ASN A 247 -7.05 5.30 13.49
CA ASN A 247 -5.84 5.12 14.28
C ASN A 247 -6.04 5.35 15.80
N TRP A 248 -7.16 4.89 16.35
CA TRP A 248 -7.41 5.02 17.79
C TRP A 248 -6.43 4.16 18.59
N SER A 249 -6.00 4.66 19.76
CA SER A 249 -5.12 3.89 20.64
C SER A 249 -5.86 2.70 21.25
N ASN A 250 -5.13 1.69 21.74
CA ASN A 250 -5.78 0.55 22.40
C ASN A 250 -6.50 0.97 23.69
N GLN A 251 -5.90 1.91 24.42
CA GLN A 251 -6.49 2.47 25.62
C GLN A 251 -7.76 3.27 25.31
N SER A 252 -7.73 4.16 24.32
CA SER A 252 -8.91 4.95 23.97
C SER A 252 -10.05 4.08 23.45
N PHE A 253 -9.73 3.00 22.75
CA PHE A 253 -10.73 2.03 22.30
C PHE A 253 -11.36 1.26 23.46
N THR A 254 -10.56 0.82 24.43
CA THR A 254 -11.10 0.19 25.65
C THR A 254 -12.01 1.14 26.41
N MET A 255 -11.59 2.41 26.62
CA MET A 255 -12.44 3.40 27.29
C MET A 255 -13.75 3.66 26.53
N LEU A 256 -13.71 3.64 25.20
CA LEU A 256 -14.93 3.75 24.39
C LEU A 256 -15.84 2.53 24.56
N LEU A 257 -15.28 1.31 24.57
CA LEU A 257 -16.07 0.10 24.81
C LEU A 257 -16.76 0.15 26.16
N GLU A 258 -16.05 0.54 27.21
CA GLU A 258 -16.59 0.73 28.56
C GLU A 258 -17.76 1.73 28.55
N LEU A 259 -17.57 2.90 27.93
CA LEU A 259 -18.63 3.90 27.81
C LEU A 259 -19.84 3.41 27.00
N LEU A 260 -19.61 2.67 25.91
CA LEU A 260 -20.69 2.12 25.09
C LEU A 260 -21.50 1.07 25.87
N LYS A 261 -20.83 0.23 26.66
CA LYS A 261 -21.51 -0.73 27.54
C LYS A 261 -22.41 -0.03 28.56
N ASP A 262 -21.93 1.04 29.17
CA ASP A 262 -22.70 1.83 30.15
C ASP A 262 -23.88 2.58 29.50
N ALA A 263 -23.75 2.96 28.23
CA ALA A 263 -24.77 3.69 27.49
C ALA A 263 -25.85 2.79 26.85
N LEU A 264 -25.55 1.50 26.60
CA LEU A 264 -26.46 0.56 25.96
C LEU A 264 -27.45 -0.06 26.97
N PRO A 265 -28.62 -0.55 26.50
CA PRO A 265 -29.59 -1.21 27.36
C PRO A 265 -29.03 -2.43 28.10
N THR A 266 -29.64 -2.76 29.24
CA THR A 266 -29.29 -3.94 30.03
C THR A 266 -29.40 -5.23 29.19
N GLY A 267 -28.39 -6.10 29.29
CA GLY A 267 -28.30 -7.33 28.49
C GLY A 267 -27.42 -7.20 27.24
N GLU A 268 -26.67 -6.11 27.09
CA GLU A 268 -25.69 -5.93 26.01
C GLU A 268 -24.58 -7.00 26.03
N THR A 269 -23.96 -7.20 24.88
CA THR A 269 -23.05 -8.33 24.63
C THR A 269 -21.63 -7.92 24.25
N LEU A 270 -21.28 -6.64 24.31
CA LEU A 270 -19.98 -6.11 23.92
C LEU A 270 -18.87 -6.59 24.85
N PRO A 271 -17.65 -6.78 24.31
CA PRO A 271 -16.50 -7.06 25.14
C PRO A 271 -16.05 -5.85 25.96
N ASN A 272 -15.43 -6.10 27.12
CA ASN A 272 -15.03 -5.06 28.07
C ASN A 272 -13.70 -4.39 27.68
N SER A 273 -12.99 -4.93 26.69
CA SER A 273 -11.68 -4.42 26.34
C SER A 273 -11.30 -4.68 24.88
N PHE A 274 -10.34 -3.89 24.40
CA PHE A 274 -9.70 -4.15 23.12
C PHE A 274 -9.11 -5.57 23.02
N TYR A 275 -8.62 -6.12 24.13
CA TYR A 275 -8.01 -7.46 24.12
C TYR A 275 -9.03 -8.55 23.78
N GLU A 276 -10.25 -8.45 24.32
CA GLU A 276 -11.33 -9.39 24.02
C GLU A 276 -11.87 -9.21 22.60
N VAL A 277 -12.06 -7.96 22.15
CA VAL A 277 -12.37 -7.67 20.74
C VAL A 277 -11.32 -8.30 19.82
N LYS A 278 -10.03 -8.14 20.15
CA LYS A 278 -8.94 -8.69 19.35
C LYS A 278 -8.98 -10.22 19.29
N LYS A 279 -9.42 -10.93 20.34
CA LYS A 279 -9.60 -12.39 20.28
C LYS A 279 -10.65 -12.77 19.24
N ILE A 280 -11.81 -12.09 19.26
CA ILE A 280 -12.88 -12.31 18.28
C ILE A 280 -12.37 -12.07 16.85
N ILE A 281 -11.64 -10.97 16.61
CA ILE A 281 -11.04 -10.67 15.30
C ILE A 281 -10.00 -11.72 14.87
N VAL A 282 -9.22 -12.25 15.82
CA VAL A 282 -8.27 -13.33 15.54
C VAL A 282 -9.00 -14.61 15.14
N ASP A 283 -10.08 -14.94 15.84
CA ASP A 283 -10.90 -16.11 15.56
C ASP A 283 -11.59 -15.97 14.19
N LEU A 284 -11.93 -14.75 13.72
CA LEU A 284 -12.42 -14.49 12.35
C LEU A 284 -11.37 -14.75 11.23
N GLY A 285 -10.17 -15.23 11.56
CA GLY A 285 -9.14 -15.51 10.56
C GLY A 285 -8.55 -14.25 9.91
N LEU A 286 -8.65 -13.10 10.59
CA LEU A 286 -7.98 -11.84 10.25
C LEU A 286 -6.61 -11.70 10.96
N SER A 287 -6.15 -12.79 11.58
CA SER A 287 -4.85 -12.86 12.24
C SER A 287 -3.71 -13.07 11.24
N TYR A 288 -2.49 -13.03 11.77
CA TYR A 288 -1.27 -13.34 11.04
C TYR A 288 -0.32 -14.12 11.93
N ASN A 289 0.49 -14.95 11.30
CA ASN A 289 1.54 -15.72 11.96
C ASN A 289 2.77 -14.84 12.12
N LYS A 290 3.41 -14.94 13.27
CA LYS A 290 4.71 -14.31 13.52
C LYS A 290 5.78 -15.36 13.33
N ILE A 291 6.64 -15.14 12.34
CA ILE A 291 7.83 -15.96 12.14
C ILE A 291 9.01 -15.13 12.61
N ASP A 292 9.81 -15.70 13.51
CA ASP A 292 10.99 -15.01 14.01
C ASP A 292 12.07 -15.07 12.94
N ALA A 293 12.82 -13.98 12.79
CA ALA A 293 13.90 -13.88 11.81
C ALA A 293 15.21 -13.55 12.52
N CYS A 294 16.32 -13.99 11.94
CA CYS A 294 17.64 -13.56 12.36
C CYS A 294 17.74 -12.02 12.26
N PRO A 295 18.28 -11.30 13.26
CA PRO A 295 18.45 -9.85 13.18
C PRO A 295 19.35 -9.40 12.03
N ASN A 296 20.22 -10.31 11.56
CA ASN A 296 21.10 -10.10 10.41
C ASN A 296 20.54 -10.70 9.11
N ASP A 297 19.26 -11.08 9.04
CA ASP A 297 18.58 -11.56 7.83
C ASP A 297 19.12 -12.89 7.25
N CYS A 298 19.89 -13.66 8.01
CA CYS A 298 20.50 -14.91 7.52
C CYS A 298 19.51 -16.09 7.35
N MET A 299 18.46 -16.15 8.18
CA MET A 299 17.52 -17.28 8.24
C MET A 299 16.22 -16.89 8.96
N LEU A 300 15.17 -17.67 8.73
CA LEU A 300 13.97 -17.69 9.55
C LEU A 300 14.08 -18.80 10.61
N TYR A 301 13.57 -18.54 11.80
CA TYR A 301 13.33 -19.56 12.82
C TYR A 301 11.98 -20.22 12.51
N TRP A 302 11.98 -21.05 11.48
CA TRP A 302 10.79 -21.65 10.88
C TRP A 302 11.06 -23.12 10.52
N LYS A 303 10.00 -23.95 10.55
CA LYS A 303 10.06 -25.42 10.40
C LYS A 303 11.14 -26.05 11.30
N GLU A 304 12.17 -26.65 10.72
CA GLU A 304 13.21 -27.39 11.43
C GLU A 304 13.99 -26.49 12.40
N ALA A 305 14.13 -25.19 12.08
CA ALA A 305 14.81 -24.20 12.90
C ALA A 305 13.89 -23.45 13.88
N ALA A 306 12.61 -23.86 14.02
CA ALA A 306 11.62 -23.14 14.83
C ALA A 306 12.01 -23.05 16.32
N ASN A 307 12.75 -24.04 16.83
CA ASN A 307 13.17 -24.12 18.23
C ASN A 307 14.57 -23.56 18.49
N ASP A 308 15.30 -23.14 17.45
CA ASP A 308 16.63 -22.60 17.60
C ASP A 308 16.61 -21.30 18.41
N GLN A 309 17.65 -21.11 19.22
CA GLN A 309 17.81 -19.94 20.09
C GLN A 309 18.81 -18.92 19.52
N SER A 310 19.60 -19.33 18.53
CA SER A 310 20.60 -18.52 17.85
C SER A 310 20.69 -18.92 16.37
N CYS A 311 21.20 -18.00 15.56
CA CYS A 311 21.32 -18.20 14.13
C CYS A 311 22.45 -19.18 13.80
N SER A 312 22.16 -20.24 13.07
CA SER A 312 23.15 -21.23 12.62
C SER A 312 24.20 -20.67 11.65
N LYS A 313 23.95 -19.51 11.04
CA LYS A 313 24.86 -18.87 10.07
C LYS A 313 25.78 -17.83 10.68
N CYS A 314 25.26 -16.94 11.53
CA CYS A 314 26.04 -15.84 12.11
C CYS A 314 26.19 -15.89 13.64
N GLY A 315 25.60 -16.87 14.31
CA GLY A 315 25.63 -17.01 15.77
C GLY A 315 24.78 -15.99 16.54
N ALA A 316 24.15 -15.02 15.86
CA ALA A 316 23.36 -13.99 16.52
C ALA A 316 22.17 -14.58 17.29
N SER A 317 21.91 -14.03 18.48
CA SER A 317 20.76 -14.42 19.30
C SER A 317 19.44 -14.16 18.59
N ARG A 318 18.47 -15.06 18.78
CA ARG A 318 17.06 -14.86 18.38
C ARG A 318 16.40 -13.70 19.13
N TRP A 319 16.90 -13.42 20.33
CA TRP A 319 16.27 -12.52 21.29
C TRP A 319 16.91 -11.12 21.26
N ASP A 320 16.10 -10.10 21.53
CA ASP A 320 16.57 -8.72 21.67
C ASP A 320 17.21 -8.54 23.06
N GLU A 321 18.53 -8.66 23.12
CA GLU A 321 19.26 -8.59 24.40
C GLU A 321 19.06 -7.25 25.11
N ALA A 322 19.01 -6.13 24.38
CA ALA A 322 18.87 -4.79 24.98
C ALA A 322 17.51 -4.61 25.68
N LYS A 323 16.43 -5.07 25.04
CA LYS A 323 15.09 -4.99 25.65
C LYS A 323 14.87 -6.00 26.77
N ASN A 324 15.52 -7.17 26.69
CA ASN A 324 15.41 -8.21 27.71
C ASN A 324 16.25 -7.89 28.96
N SER A 325 17.31 -7.08 28.85
CA SER A 325 18.18 -6.68 29.96
C SER A 325 17.53 -5.61 30.88
N ASN A 326 16.62 -4.80 30.34
CA ASN A 326 15.97 -3.69 31.05
C ASN A 326 14.65 -4.06 31.74
N GLY A 327 14.39 -5.37 31.97
CA GLY A 327 13.22 -5.84 32.71
C GLY A 327 13.27 -5.43 34.18
N VAL A 328 12.39 -4.50 34.56
CA VAL A 328 12.21 -3.97 35.93
C VAL A 328 12.07 -5.12 36.94
N ILE A 329 12.90 -5.08 37.99
CA ILE A 329 12.70 -5.81 39.23
C ILE A 329 11.40 -5.28 39.85
N GLY A 330 10.30 -6.03 39.69
CA GLY A 330 8.99 -5.62 40.18
C GLY A 330 7.95 -6.72 40.06
N THR A 331 7.78 -7.44 41.17
CA THR A 331 6.69 -8.37 41.51
C THR A 331 6.57 -9.67 40.71
N SER A 332 6.59 -10.75 41.48
CA SER A 332 6.51 -12.17 41.16
C SER A 332 5.37 -12.58 40.21
N SER A 333 5.69 -13.55 39.36
CA SER A 333 4.77 -14.54 38.72
C SER A 333 4.26 -14.33 37.30
N LEU A 334 4.95 -13.58 36.44
CA LEU A 334 4.77 -13.69 34.97
C LEU A 334 6.12 -13.99 34.31
N LYS A 335 6.27 -15.19 33.73
CA LYS A 335 7.46 -15.64 32.99
C LYS A 335 8.01 -14.48 32.14
N ASN A 336 9.26 -14.07 32.39
CA ASN A 336 9.99 -13.08 31.59
C ASN A 336 9.82 -13.39 30.09
N LYS A 337 8.92 -12.68 29.42
CA LYS A 337 8.56 -12.94 28.03
C LYS A 337 9.68 -12.39 27.16
N LYS A 338 10.62 -13.26 26.76
CA LYS A 338 11.74 -12.88 25.90
C LYS A 338 11.21 -12.22 24.62
N ILE A 339 11.69 -11.01 24.35
CA ILE A 339 11.34 -10.26 23.15
C ILE A 339 12.26 -10.72 22.02
N VAL A 340 11.66 -11.03 20.86
CA VAL A 340 12.36 -11.46 19.64
C VAL A 340 13.03 -10.25 18.98
N ALA A 341 14.22 -10.44 18.42
CA ALA A 341 14.98 -9.37 17.76
C ALA A 341 14.33 -8.88 16.46
N LYS A 342 13.82 -9.80 15.62
CA LYS A 342 13.16 -9.47 14.35
C LYS A 342 12.00 -10.41 14.05
N ILE A 343 10.90 -9.85 13.54
CA ILE A 343 9.66 -10.58 13.23
C ILE A 343 9.27 -10.33 11.77
N LEU A 344 8.99 -11.43 11.07
CA LEU A 344 8.27 -11.48 9.80
C LEU A 344 6.79 -11.72 10.09
N CYS A 345 5.91 -10.85 9.58
CA CYS A 345 4.47 -11.12 9.61
C CYS A 345 4.10 -11.94 8.38
N HIS A 346 3.68 -13.18 8.61
CA HIS A 346 3.25 -14.12 7.57
C HIS A 346 1.73 -14.26 7.59
N PHE A 347 1.12 -14.10 6.43
CA PHE A 347 -0.30 -14.26 6.22
C PHE A 347 -0.55 -15.46 5.29
N PRO A 348 -1.11 -16.57 5.81
CA PRO A 348 -1.25 -17.81 5.06
C PRO A 348 -2.01 -17.63 3.74
N LEU A 349 -1.49 -18.18 2.64
CA LEU A 349 -2.07 -18.01 1.31
C LEU A 349 -3.31 -18.90 1.12
N LYS A 350 -3.19 -20.19 1.43
CA LYS A 350 -4.21 -21.21 1.14
C LYS A 350 -5.60 -20.84 1.70
N PRO A 351 -5.75 -20.45 2.99
CA PRO A 351 -7.06 -20.10 3.54
C PRO A 351 -7.68 -18.86 2.88
N ARG A 352 -6.85 -17.97 2.32
CA ARG A 352 -7.32 -16.76 1.65
C ARG A 352 -7.77 -17.04 0.22
N LEU A 353 -7.12 -17.97 -0.47
CA LEU A 353 -7.61 -18.42 -1.77
C LEU A 353 -8.89 -19.24 -1.63
N GLN A 354 -8.95 -20.15 -0.65
CA GLN A 354 -10.17 -20.91 -0.32
C GLN A 354 -11.36 -19.97 -0.07
N ARG A 355 -11.14 -18.90 0.69
CA ARG A 355 -12.15 -17.85 0.95
C ARG A 355 -12.79 -17.27 -0.32
N LEU A 356 -12.03 -17.12 -1.40
CA LEU A 356 -12.55 -16.56 -2.66
C LEU A 356 -13.55 -17.51 -3.36
N PHE A 357 -13.49 -18.82 -3.08
CA PHE A 357 -14.43 -19.81 -3.63
C PHE A 357 -15.56 -20.16 -2.66
N ILE A 358 -15.33 -19.98 -1.37
CA ILE A 358 -16.30 -20.19 -0.29
C ILE A 358 -17.33 -19.05 -0.25
N SER A 359 -16.96 -17.84 -0.64
CA SER A 359 -17.89 -16.70 -0.72
C SER A 359 -18.77 -16.81 -1.97
N SER A 360 -20.09 -16.77 -1.77
CA SER A 360 -21.09 -16.69 -2.85
C SER A 360 -20.89 -15.47 -3.77
N HIS A 361 -20.35 -14.37 -3.22
CA HIS A 361 -20.11 -13.13 -3.96
C HIS A 361 -18.92 -13.22 -4.91
N THR A 362 -17.88 -13.98 -4.56
CA THR A 362 -16.63 -14.01 -5.34
C THR A 362 -16.44 -15.28 -6.15
N THR A 363 -17.10 -16.38 -5.79
CA THR A 363 -16.87 -17.69 -6.44
C THR A 363 -17.10 -17.67 -7.96
N THR A 364 -18.22 -17.11 -8.43
CA THR A 364 -18.50 -16.99 -9.86
C THR A 364 -17.50 -16.07 -10.55
N LEU A 365 -17.02 -15.03 -9.84
CA LEU A 365 -16.06 -14.07 -10.36
C LEU A 365 -14.65 -14.68 -10.46
N MET A 366 -14.31 -15.68 -9.64
CA MET A 366 -13.07 -16.45 -9.79
C MET A 366 -13.05 -17.34 -11.03
N ARG A 367 -14.22 -17.66 -11.60
CA ARG A 367 -14.37 -18.42 -12.85
C ARG A 367 -14.57 -17.51 -14.08
N TRP A 368 -14.68 -16.20 -13.85
CA TRP A 368 -14.97 -15.20 -14.89
C TRP A 368 -14.00 -15.26 -16.08
N HIS A 369 -12.70 -15.47 -15.82
CA HIS A 369 -11.69 -15.45 -16.87
C HIS A 369 -11.93 -16.46 -18.01
N GLU A 370 -12.65 -17.55 -17.71
CA GLU A 370 -13.04 -18.57 -18.68
C GLU A 370 -14.50 -18.44 -19.11
N GLU A 371 -15.42 -18.25 -18.15
CA GLU A 371 -16.87 -18.35 -18.39
C GLU A 371 -17.53 -17.01 -18.75
N GLY A 372 -17.02 -15.91 -18.22
CA GLY A 372 -17.65 -14.59 -18.31
C GLY A 372 -16.90 -13.61 -19.21
N ARG A 373 -15.79 -14.02 -19.80
CA ARG A 373 -14.90 -13.13 -20.56
C ARG A 373 -15.23 -13.11 -22.05
N THR A 374 -15.15 -11.92 -22.65
CA THR A 374 -15.17 -11.74 -24.11
C THR A 374 -13.88 -12.29 -24.76
N LYS A 375 -14.03 -13.19 -25.74
CA LYS A 375 -12.93 -13.80 -26.51
C LYS A 375 -12.88 -13.22 -27.94
N ASP A 376 -12.65 -11.92 -28.06
CA ASP A 376 -12.63 -11.16 -29.33
C ASP A 376 -11.22 -11.00 -29.95
N GLY A 377 -10.21 -11.62 -29.34
CA GLY A 377 -8.81 -11.50 -29.78
C GLY A 377 -8.10 -10.24 -29.32
N VAL A 378 -8.76 -9.36 -28.55
CA VAL A 378 -8.16 -8.13 -28.01
C VAL A 378 -7.57 -8.39 -26.61
N LEU A 379 -6.44 -7.76 -26.30
CA LEU A 379 -5.81 -7.81 -24.98
C LEU A 379 -6.59 -6.95 -23.98
N ARG A 380 -7.56 -7.54 -23.26
CA ARG A 380 -8.42 -6.84 -22.28
C ARG A 380 -8.01 -7.14 -20.83
N HIS A 381 -7.46 -8.32 -20.60
CA HIS A 381 -7.06 -8.82 -19.30
C HIS A 381 -5.81 -9.71 -19.45
N PRO A 382 -4.97 -9.93 -18.42
CA PRO A 382 -3.79 -10.79 -18.55
C PRO A 382 -4.04 -12.21 -19.09
N VAL A 383 -5.25 -12.74 -18.95
CA VAL A 383 -5.71 -14.00 -19.58
C VAL A 383 -5.67 -13.97 -21.12
N ASP A 384 -5.75 -12.80 -21.74
CA ASP A 384 -5.65 -12.64 -23.19
C ASP A 384 -4.20 -12.67 -23.68
N SER A 385 -3.23 -12.58 -22.77
CA SER A 385 -1.81 -12.49 -23.11
C SER A 385 -1.30 -13.78 -23.75
N PRO A 386 -0.32 -13.69 -24.67
CA PRO A 386 0.38 -14.86 -25.18
C PRO A 386 1.02 -15.70 -24.06
N THR A 387 1.50 -15.06 -22.99
CA THR A 387 2.11 -15.74 -21.84
C THR A 387 1.12 -16.67 -21.15
N TRP A 388 -0.12 -16.21 -20.91
CA TRP A 388 -1.16 -17.04 -20.30
C TRP A 388 -1.51 -18.22 -21.20
N LYS A 389 -1.75 -17.98 -22.49
CA LYS A 389 -2.07 -19.05 -23.46
C LYS A 389 -0.94 -20.07 -23.57
N THR A 390 0.31 -19.61 -23.56
CA THR A 390 1.49 -20.50 -23.57
C THR A 390 1.54 -21.36 -22.32
N PHE A 391 1.29 -20.77 -21.15
CA PHE A 391 1.23 -21.51 -19.89
C PHE A 391 0.12 -22.59 -19.90
N ASP A 392 -1.07 -22.23 -20.38
CA ASP A 392 -2.21 -23.16 -20.47
C ASP A 392 -1.93 -24.34 -21.40
N ASN A 393 -1.23 -24.08 -22.52
CA ASN A 393 -0.81 -25.12 -23.45
C ASN A 393 0.27 -26.04 -22.87
N LEU A 394 1.16 -25.52 -22.03
CA LEU A 394 2.20 -26.29 -21.36
C LEU A 394 1.66 -27.12 -20.18
N HIS A 395 0.56 -26.69 -19.58
CA HIS A 395 -0.03 -27.29 -18.39
C HIS A 395 -1.53 -27.55 -18.58
N PRO A 396 -1.92 -28.49 -19.48
CA PRO A 396 -3.32 -28.75 -19.81
C PRO A 396 -4.13 -29.22 -18.60
N ASP A 397 -3.54 -30.04 -17.72
CA ASP A 397 -4.21 -30.54 -16.50
C ASP A 397 -4.55 -29.40 -15.53
N PHE A 398 -3.65 -28.42 -15.39
CA PHE A 398 -3.91 -27.23 -14.58
C PHE A 398 -5.04 -26.38 -15.20
N ASN A 399 -5.01 -26.22 -16.52
CA ASN A 399 -5.99 -25.41 -17.25
C ASN A 399 -7.38 -26.07 -17.35
N ALA A 400 -7.46 -27.41 -17.31
CA ALA A 400 -8.71 -28.16 -17.39
C ALA A 400 -9.72 -27.75 -16.31
N ASN A 401 -9.24 -27.25 -15.17
CA ASN A 401 -10.07 -26.70 -14.11
C ASN A 401 -9.98 -25.16 -14.09
N CYS A 402 -11.05 -24.47 -14.48
CA CYS A 402 -11.14 -23.01 -14.42
C CYS A 402 -11.07 -22.45 -12.99
N ARG A 403 -11.11 -23.29 -11.95
CA ARG A 403 -10.93 -22.87 -10.56
C ARG A 403 -9.45 -22.82 -10.13
N SER A 404 -8.52 -23.30 -10.97
CA SER A 404 -7.09 -23.16 -10.75
C SER A 404 -6.66 -21.69 -10.80
N VAL A 405 -5.93 -21.23 -9.79
CA VAL A 405 -5.66 -19.80 -9.57
C VAL A 405 -4.32 -19.38 -10.18
N ARG A 406 -4.32 -18.27 -10.93
CA ARG A 406 -3.10 -17.65 -11.46
C ARG A 406 -2.81 -16.35 -10.72
N LEU A 407 -1.61 -16.27 -10.16
CA LEU A 407 -1.18 -15.20 -9.27
C LEU A 407 -0.13 -14.31 -9.93
N GLY A 408 -0.22 -13.01 -9.67
CA GLY A 408 0.89 -12.07 -9.80
C GLY A 408 1.52 -11.76 -8.46
N LEU A 409 2.84 -11.62 -8.42
CA LEU A 409 3.58 -11.18 -7.23
C LEU A 409 3.96 -9.71 -7.38
N ALA A 410 3.71 -8.89 -6.36
CA ALA A 410 4.26 -7.54 -6.26
C ALA A 410 5.01 -7.39 -4.95
N ALA A 411 6.19 -6.78 -4.98
CA ALA A 411 6.94 -6.43 -3.78
C ALA A 411 7.73 -5.13 -4.01
N ASP A 412 7.69 -4.23 -3.04
CA ASP A 412 8.47 -2.98 -3.05
C ASP A 412 8.66 -2.46 -1.61
N GLY A 413 9.62 -1.56 -1.40
CA GLY A 413 9.87 -0.91 -0.12
C GLY A 413 9.04 0.35 0.08
N PHE A 414 8.41 0.50 1.23
CA PHE A 414 7.73 1.74 1.62
C PHE A 414 8.12 2.19 3.03
N ASN A 415 8.09 3.50 3.28
CA ASN A 415 8.29 4.06 4.62
C ASN A 415 6.91 4.31 5.30
N PRO A 416 6.56 3.57 6.36
CA PRO A 416 5.27 3.72 7.04
C PRO A 416 5.15 5.02 7.86
N PHE A 417 6.25 5.70 8.18
CA PHE A 417 6.28 6.82 9.12
C PHE A 417 6.11 8.20 8.49
N ARG A 418 5.87 8.28 7.17
CA ARG A 418 5.74 9.54 6.40
C ARG A 418 6.89 10.53 6.63
N THR A 419 8.03 10.08 7.16
CA THR A 419 9.25 10.87 7.26
C THR A 419 9.92 10.84 5.88
N MET A 420 10.40 11.98 5.38
CA MET A 420 11.19 12.02 4.13
C MET A 420 12.58 11.37 4.27
N SER A 421 12.77 10.56 5.31
CA SER A 421 14.00 9.86 5.64
C SER A 421 13.93 8.42 5.14
N ILE A 422 15.01 7.96 4.48
CA ILE A 422 15.20 6.56 4.05
C ILE A 422 15.57 5.62 5.21
N THR A 423 15.50 6.08 6.46
CA THR A 423 15.93 5.31 7.64
C THR A 423 15.05 4.11 7.97
N TYR A 424 13.88 3.99 7.34
CA TYR A 424 12.98 2.87 7.58
C TYR A 424 12.25 2.45 6.31
N SER A 425 12.46 1.21 5.88
CA SER A 425 11.76 0.59 4.76
C SER A 425 11.10 -0.71 5.22
N THR A 426 9.78 -0.79 5.07
CA THR A 426 8.98 -2.02 5.21
C THR A 426 8.71 -2.58 3.82
N TRP A 427 8.76 -3.90 3.67
CA TRP A 427 8.59 -4.58 2.39
C TRP A 427 7.38 -5.54 2.44
N PRO A 428 6.21 -5.13 1.93
CA PRO A 428 5.10 -6.04 1.71
C PRO A 428 5.35 -6.92 0.49
N VAL A 429 4.94 -8.19 0.59
CA VAL A 429 4.83 -9.11 -0.54
C VAL A 429 3.35 -9.34 -0.78
N ILE A 430 2.86 -8.94 -1.94
CA ILE A 430 1.45 -8.92 -2.31
C ILE A 430 1.21 -9.89 -3.46
N LEU A 431 0.16 -10.69 -3.37
CA LEU A 431 -0.31 -11.57 -4.41
C LEU A 431 -1.62 -11.06 -4.99
N ILE A 432 -1.75 -11.14 -6.32
CA ILE A 432 -2.91 -10.66 -7.07
C ILE A 432 -3.54 -11.85 -7.81
N PRO A 433 -4.79 -12.24 -7.48
CA PRO A 433 -5.49 -13.31 -8.18
C PRO A 433 -6.08 -12.81 -9.51
N TYR A 434 -5.42 -13.14 -10.62
CA TYR A 434 -5.86 -12.76 -11.97
C TYR A 434 -7.04 -13.58 -12.50
N ASN A 435 -7.58 -14.49 -11.70
CA ASN A 435 -8.83 -15.15 -12.02
C ASN A 435 -10.03 -14.18 -12.01
N LEU A 436 -9.92 -13.12 -11.19
CA LEU A 436 -10.94 -12.09 -11.03
C LEU A 436 -11.02 -11.16 -12.25
N PRO A 437 -12.19 -10.53 -12.49
CA PRO A 437 -12.36 -9.58 -13.58
C PRO A 437 -11.54 -8.29 -13.41
N PRO A 438 -11.29 -7.53 -14.51
CA PRO A 438 -10.47 -6.33 -14.52
C PRO A 438 -10.88 -5.27 -13.49
N TRP A 439 -12.18 -5.11 -13.24
CA TRP A 439 -12.72 -4.14 -12.29
C TRP A 439 -12.60 -4.58 -10.82
N MET A 440 -12.05 -5.76 -10.55
CA MET A 440 -11.83 -6.32 -9.21
C MET A 440 -10.39 -6.67 -8.94
N CYS A 441 -9.69 -7.32 -9.87
CA CYS A 441 -8.35 -7.85 -9.64
C CYS A 441 -7.33 -6.77 -9.21
N MET A 442 -7.54 -5.51 -9.63
CA MET A 442 -6.69 -4.36 -9.26
C MET A 442 -7.23 -3.53 -8.08
N LYS A 443 -8.33 -3.93 -7.44
CA LYS A 443 -8.84 -3.26 -6.23
C LYS A 443 -8.08 -3.75 -5.00
N GLN A 444 -7.78 -2.81 -4.09
CA GLN A 444 -7.06 -3.09 -2.84
C GLN A 444 -7.70 -4.20 -2.00
N SER A 445 -9.04 -4.34 -2.03
CA SER A 445 -9.77 -5.38 -1.28
C SER A 445 -9.45 -6.81 -1.73
N TYR A 446 -8.91 -7.00 -2.94
CA TYR A 446 -8.55 -8.31 -3.50
C TYR A 446 -7.03 -8.55 -3.53
N PHE A 447 -6.23 -7.61 -3.02
CA PHE A 447 -4.80 -7.80 -2.85
C PHE A 447 -4.53 -8.66 -1.62
N ILE A 448 -3.85 -9.79 -1.83
CA ILE A 448 -3.48 -10.71 -0.78
C ILE A 448 -2.09 -10.33 -0.28
N ILE A 449 -2.01 -9.61 0.86
CA ILE A 449 -0.72 -9.35 1.51
C ILE A 449 -0.21 -10.67 2.10
N PHE A 450 0.77 -11.31 1.49
CA PHE A 450 1.31 -12.60 1.94
C PHE A 450 2.39 -12.43 3.03
N LEU A 451 3.27 -11.43 2.89
CA LEU A 451 4.30 -11.12 3.89
C LEU A 451 4.36 -9.63 4.18
N LEU A 452 4.76 -9.30 5.40
CA LEU A 452 5.25 -7.97 5.76
C LEU A 452 6.63 -8.11 6.40
N ILE A 453 7.67 -7.78 5.64
CA ILE A 453 9.05 -7.82 6.07
C ILE A 453 9.36 -6.49 6.77
N SER A 454 9.67 -6.57 8.06
CA SER A 454 9.94 -5.41 8.89
C SER A 454 11.28 -4.76 8.53
N GLY A 455 11.31 -3.42 8.56
CA GLY A 455 12.51 -2.60 8.42
C GLY A 455 13.47 -2.72 9.64
N PRO A 456 14.48 -1.86 9.75
CA PRO A 456 14.60 -0.55 9.10
C PRO A 456 15.23 -0.57 7.71
N PHE A 457 16.03 -1.60 7.39
CA PHE A 457 16.78 -1.66 6.13
C PHE A 457 16.06 -2.53 5.10
N LEU A 458 16.23 -2.17 3.83
CA LEU A 458 15.84 -3.00 2.71
C LEU A 458 16.43 -4.43 2.82
N PRO A 459 15.69 -5.47 2.40
CA PRO A 459 16.15 -6.85 2.49
C PRO A 459 17.31 -7.10 1.52
N GLY A 460 17.34 -6.45 0.36
CA GLY A 460 18.38 -6.72 -0.64
C GLY A 460 18.27 -8.16 -1.13
N ASN A 461 19.42 -8.83 -1.28
CA ASN A 461 19.47 -10.24 -1.66
C ASN A 461 18.91 -11.18 -0.59
N ASP A 462 18.77 -10.72 0.66
CA ASP A 462 18.22 -11.53 1.75
C ASP A 462 16.69 -11.69 1.64
N ILE A 463 16.04 -11.09 0.64
CA ILE A 463 14.61 -11.26 0.38
C ILE A 463 14.23 -12.73 0.19
N ASP A 464 15.12 -13.55 -0.38
CA ASP A 464 14.91 -14.98 -0.61
C ASP A 464 14.68 -15.74 0.71
N VAL A 465 15.33 -15.33 1.80
CA VAL A 465 15.11 -15.89 3.14
C VAL A 465 13.65 -15.68 3.57
N TYR A 466 13.11 -14.50 3.26
CA TYR A 466 11.74 -14.15 3.61
C TYR A 466 10.70 -14.78 2.70
N LEU A 467 11.04 -15.08 1.44
CA LEU A 467 10.13 -15.71 0.47
C LEU A 467 9.99 -17.23 0.67
N GLN A 468 10.77 -17.85 1.56
CA GLN A 468 10.68 -19.30 1.83
C GLN A 468 9.24 -19.78 2.13
N PRO A 469 8.43 -19.12 2.98
CA PRO A 469 7.05 -19.53 3.22
C PRO A 469 6.17 -19.41 1.97
N LEU A 470 6.44 -18.44 1.08
CA LEU A 470 5.68 -18.29 -0.16
C LEU A 470 5.95 -19.46 -1.10
N ILE A 471 7.23 -19.78 -1.27
CA ILE A 471 7.67 -20.86 -2.15
C ILE A 471 7.09 -22.19 -1.65
N ASP A 472 7.07 -22.40 -0.34
CA ASP A 472 6.49 -23.59 0.28
C ASP A 472 4.98 -23.72 0.00
N ASP A 473 4.21 -22.65 0.24
CA ASP A 473 2.77 -22.63 -0.05
C ASP A 473 2.49 -22.83 -1.56
N LEU A 474 3.30 -22.21 -2.44
CA LEU A 474 3.16 -22.34 -3.89
C LEU A 474 3.50 -23.75 -4.38
N LYS A 475 4.52 -24.41 -3.82
CA LYS A 475 4.85 -25.80 -4.16
C LYS A 475 3.71 -26.74 -3.79
N GLU A 476 3.18 -26.63 -2.58
CA GLU A 476 2.04 -27.46 -2.16
C GLU A 476 0.80 -27.20 -3.01
N LEU A 477 0.49 -25.93 -3.31
CA LEU A 477 -0.62 -25.54 -4.19
C LEU A 477 -0.42 -26.01 -5.64
N TRP A 478 0.80 -26.24 -6.09
CA TRP A 478 1.10 -26.72 -7.43
C TRP A 478 1.10 -28.24 -7.52
N GLU A 479 1.77 -28.92 -6.60
CA GLU A 479 2.02 -30.37 -6.65
C GLU A 479 0.86 -31.19 -6.09
N VAL A 480 0.24 -30.72 -5.00
CA VAL A 480 -0.81 -31.47 -4.27
C VAL A 480 -2.17 -30.81 -4.45
N GLY A 481 -2.21 -29.47 -4.37
CA GLY A 481 -3.44 -28.70 -4.29
C GLY A 481 -4.08 -28.78 -2.91
N VAL A 482 -5.11 -27.97 -2.68
CA VAL A 482 -5.83 -27.92 -1.40
C VAL A 482 -7.32 -28.12 -1.64
N ILE A 483 -7.94 -29.05 -0.91
CA ILE A 483 -9.39 -29.28 -1.00
C ILE A 483 -10.15 -28.02 -0.59
N THR A 484 -11.03 -27.55 -1.47
CA THR A 484 -11.73 -26.28 -1.35
C THR A 484 -13.20 -26.46 -1.70
N PHE A 485 -14.08 -25.81 -0.94
CA PHE A 485 -15.50 -25.76 -1.25
C PHE A 485 -15.81 -24.62 -2.23
N ASP A 486 -16.52 -24.94 -3.31
CA ASP A 486 -17.03 -23.97 -4.26
C ASP A 486 -18.50 -23.66 -3.96
N ALA A 487 -18.78 -22.46 -3.48
CA ALA A 487 -20.13 -22.01 -3.15
C ALA A 487 -21.07 -21.89 -4.37
N SER A 488 -20.52 -21.78 -5.59
CA SER A 488 -21.34 -21.70 -6.82
C SER A 488 -21.88 -23.07 -7.21
N THR A 489 -21.05 -24.11 -7.11
CA THR A 489 -21.42 -25.47 -7.49
C THR A 489 -21.82 -26.35 -6.31
N LYS A 490 -21.62 -25.86 -5.07
CA LYS A 490 -21.80 -26.57 -3.80
C LYS A 490 -21.00 -27.89 -3.74
N LYS A 491 -19.82 -27.92 -4.38
CA LYS A 491 -18.97 -29.10 -4.47
C LYS A 491 -17.56 -28.82 -3.97
N LEU A 492 -16.91 -29.87 -3.48
CA LEU A 492 -15.49 -29.84 -3.17
C LEU A 492 -14.68 -30.03 -4.46
N PHE A 493 -13.54 -29.35 -4.54
CA PHE A 493 -12.58 -29.51 -5.62
C PHE A 493 -11.14 -29.29 -5.12
N PRO A 494 -10.14 -29.89 -5.77
CA PRO A 494 -8.74 -29.57 -5.51
C PRO A 494 -8.41 -28.19 -6.12
N LEU A 495 -8.06 -27.25 -5.25
CA LEU A 495 -7.60 -25.92 -5.63
C LEU A 495 -6.10 -25.95 -5.88
N TYR A 496 -5.72 -25.61 -7.12
CA TYR A 496 -4.33 -25.40 -7.50
C TYR A 496 -4.03 -23.92 -7.67
N ALA A 497 -2.76 -23.53 -7.53
CA ALA A 497 -2.33 -22.18 -7.85
C ALA A 497 -0.95 -22.14 -8.52
N ALA A 498 -0.75 -21.17 -9.41
CA ALA A 498 0.51 -20.93 -10.10
C ALA A 498 0.87 -19.44 -10.06
N LEU A 499 2.16 -19.15 -9.89
CA LEU A 499 2.68 -17.78 -9.99
C LEU A 499 3.11 -17.50 -11.43
N MET A 500 2.48 -16.52 -12.06
CA MET A 500 2.67 -16.23 -13.49
C MET A 500 3.77 -15.21 -13.76
N TRP A 501 3.85 -14.14 -12.96
CA TRP A 501 4.83 -13.06 -13.13
C TRP A 501 4.99 -12.21 -11.88
N THR A 502 6.06 -11.41 -11.88
CA THR A 502 6.34 -10.39 -10.87
C THR A 502 6.04 -8.98 -11.41
N ILE A 503 5.62 -8.09 -10.52
CA ILE A 503 5.34 -6.68 -10.77
C ILE A 503 6.24 -5.89 -9.83
N SER A 504 7.21 -5.21 -10.40
CA SER A 504 8.22 -4.50 -9.63
C SER A 504 8.82 -3.38 -10.46
N ASP A 505 9.17 -2.29 -9.80
CA ASP A 505 10.05 -1.29 -10.40
C ASP A 505 11.47 -1.87 -10.58
N PHE A 506 12.35 -1.13 -11.25
CA PHE A 506 13.67 -1.66 -11.62
C PHE A 506 14.57 -2.02 -10.40
N PRO A 507 14.57 -1.23 -9.31
CA PRO A 507 15.19 -1.61 -8.04
C PRO A 507 14.61 -2.88 -7.40
N ALA A 508 13.29 -2.98 -7.21
CA ALA A 508 12.65 -4.15 -6.60
C ALA A 508 12.82 -5.40 -7.46
N TYR A 509 12.81 -5.23 -8.79
CA TYR A 509 13.08 -6.30 -9.73
C TYR A 509 14.47 -6.91 -9.54
N SER A 510 15.48 -6.09 -9.21
CA SER A 510 16.83 -6.59 -8.91
C SER A 510 16.86 -7.55 -7.73
N MET A 511 16.08 -7.25 -6.69
CA MET A 511 16.00 -8.06 -5.48
C MET A 511 15.22 -9.34 -5.75
N LEU A 512 14.06 -9.26 -6.39
CA LEU A 512 13.23 -10.44 -6.70
C LEU A 512 13.86 -11.39 -7.72
N SER A 513 14.61 -10.88 -8.70
CA SER A 513 15.24 -11.71 -9.73
C SER A 513 16.63 -12.21 -9.36
N GLY A 514 17.23 -11.67 -8.29
CA GLY A 514 18.65 -11.86 -7.99
C GLY A 514 19.61 -11.30 -9.05
N TRP A 515 19.11 -10.59 -10.06
CA TRP A 515 19.91 -10.04 -11.15
C TRP A 515 20.27 -8.59 -10.89
N SER A 516 21.51 -8.20 -11.20
CA SER A 516 21.91 -6.79 -11.11
C SER A 516 21.15 -5.97 -12.15
N THR A 517 20.28 -5.06 -11.71
CA THR A 517 19.65 -4.05 -12.58
C THR A 517 20.49 -2.77 -12.66
N LYS A 518 21.75 -2.82 -12.21
CA LYS A 518 22.70 -1.70 -12.24
C LYS A 518 23.94 -2.03 -13.07
N GLY A 519 24.57 -0.99 -13.61
CA GLY A 519 25.84 -1.09 -14.32
C GLY A 519 25.73 -1.79 -15.68
N ARG A 520 26.79 -2.50 -16.07
CA ARG A 520 26.96 -3.04 -17.42
C ARG A 520 25.95 -4.14 -17.79
N TYR A 521 25.42 -4.85 -16.80
CA TYR A 521 24.56 -6.02 -17.00
C TYR A 521 23.10 -5.78 -16.65
N ALA A 522 22.68 -4.51 -16.54
CA ALA A 522 21.37 -4.14 -16.03
C ALA A 522 20.17 -4.65 -16.84
N CYS A 523 20.35 -5.00 -18.13
CA CYS A 523 19.27 -5.53 -18.98
C CYS A 523 19.18 -7.05 -18.85
N LEU A 524 18.07 -7.58 -18.32
CA LEU A 524 17.87 -9.04 -18.18
C LEU A 524 17.65 -9.73 -19.52
N CYS A 525 16.98 -9.07 -20.47
CA CYS A 525 16.78 -9.63 -21.81
C CYS A 525 18.11 -9.84 -22.54
N CYS A 526 19.08 -8.93 -22.33
CA CYS A 526 20.41 -9.04 -22.93
C CYS A 526 21.39 -9.84 -22.04
N ASN A 527 21.17 -9.86 -20.73
CA ASN A 527 22.02 -10.53 -19.74
C ASN A 527 23.51 -10.15 -19.98
N LYS A 528 24.42 -11.13 -20.10
CA LYS A 528 25.85 -10.94 -20.37
C LYS A 528 26.14 -10.28 -21.73
N LYS A 529 25.19 -10.30 -22.66
CA LYS A 529 25.30 -9.69 -24.01
C LYS A 529 24.90 -8.21 -24.03
N THR A 530 24.65 -7.61 -22.85
CA THR A 530 24.36 -6.18 -22.73
C THR A 530 25.55 -5.33 -23.17
N ASN A 531 25.32 -4.43 -24.14
CA ASN A 531 26.32 -3.45 -24.56
C ASN A 531 25.99 -2.09 -23.95
N ALA A 532 26.61 -1.80 -22.80
CA ALA A 532 26.42 -0.56 -22.05
C ALA A 532 27.72 0.25 -22.02
N GLN A 533 27.67 1.46 -22.57
CA GLN A 533 28.70 2.50 -22.45
C GLN A 533 27.92 3.79 -22.14
N TYR A 534 27.59 4.00 -20.86
CA TYR A 534 26.72 5.09 -20.31
C TYR A 534 25.25 5.10 -20.73
N CYS A 535 24.91 4.46 -21.85
CA CYS A 535 23.54 4.19 -22.31
C CYS A 535 23.52 2.89 -23.14
N TYR A 536 22.32 2.37 -23.37
CA TYR A 536 22.05 1.09 -24.02
C TYR A 536 22.15 1.15 -25.55
N MET A 537 23.30 1.59 -26.07
CA MET A 537 23.50 1.91 -27.51
C MET A 537 23.49 0.71 -28.47
N GLY A 538 23.51 -0.53 -27.94
CA GLY A 538 23.56 -1.75 -28.74
C GLY A 538 22.22 -2.44 -29.00
N HIS A 539 21.08 -1.79 -28.73
CA HIS A 539 19.74 -2.42 -28.82
C HIS A 539 19.10 -2.36 -30.21
N ARG A 540 19.73 -1.70 -31.18
CA ARG A 540 19.25 -1.72 -32.57
C ARG A 540 19.28 -3.12 -33.18
N ARG A 541 20.08 -4.03 -32.61
CA ARG A 541 20.11 -5.46 -32.92
C ARG A 541 18.78 -6.21 -32.70
N PHE A 542 17.81 -5.63 -31.99
CA PHE A 542 16.47 -6.20 -31.79
C PHE A 542 15.46 -5.80 -32.89
N LEU A 543 15.78 -4.84 -33.74
CA LEU A 543 14.92 -4.41 -34.85
C LEU A 543 15.03 -5.40 -36.02
N GLU A 544 14.15 -5.35 -37.01
CA GLU A 544 14.31 -6.15 -38.23
C GLU A 544 15.60 -5.79 -38.98
N HIS A 545 16.15 -6.72 -39.77
CA HIS A 545 17.49 -6.58 -40.38
C HIS A 545 17.61 -5.39 -41.34
N ASP A 546 16.53 -5.06 -42.03
CA ASP A 546 16.37 -3.96 -42.99
C ASP A 546 15.90 -2.64 -42.34
N HIS A 547 15.66 -2.64 -41.02
CA HIS A 547 15.16 -1.47 -40.32
C HIS A 547 16.16 -0.30 -40.40
N LYS A 548 15.72 0.86 -40.92
CA LYS A 548 16.54 2.05 -41.20
C LYS A 548 17.44 2.51 -40.04
N PHE A 549 16.96 2.40 -38.80
CA PHE A 549 17.74 2.75 -37.61
C PHE A 549 19.01 1.92 -37.45
N ARG A 550 19.09 0.68 -37.96
CA ARG A 550 20.32 -0.14 -37.91
C ARG A 550 21.48 0.48 -38.68
N THR A 551 21.20 1.28 -39.71
CA THR A 551 22.20 2.00 -40.52
C THR A 551 22.32 3.48 -40.18
N ASP A 552 21.45 4.01 -39.32
CA ASP A 552 21.54 5.40 -38.85
C ASP A 552 22.73 5.56 -37.90
N LYS A 553 23.86 6.00 -38.44
CA LYS A 553 25.06 6.30 -37.66
C LYS A 553 24.94 7.63 -36.92
N ARG A 554 24.20 8.59 -37.50
CA ARG A 554 24.20 10.01 -37.10
C ARG A 554 23.41 10.21 -35.81
N SER A 555 22.28 9.53 -35.66
CA SER A 555 21.42 9.65 -34.48
C SER A 555 21.86 8.75 -33.31
N PHE A 556 22.84 7.87 -33.53
CA PHE A 556 23.26 6.84 -32.58
C PHE A 556 24.78 6.85 -32.35
N ASN A 557 25.41 5.69 -32.19
CA ASN A 557 26.81 5.54 -31.76
C ASN A 557 27.85 5.60 -32.89
N GLY A 558 27.52 6.20 -34.03
CA GLY A 558 28.43 6.32 -35.18
C GLY A 558 28.72 5.02 -35.94
N LYS A 559 28.11 3.89 -35.56
CA LYS A 559 28.32 2.57 -36.19
C LYS A 559 27.01 2.02 -36.76
N ASN A 560 27.11 1.17 -37.78
CA ASN A 560 25.97 0.34 -38.20
C ASN A 560 25.81 -0.84 -37.22
N ASP A 561 24.59 -1.33 -37.01
CA ASP A 561 24.30 -2.48 -36.14
C ASP A 561 23.64 -3.64 -36.92
N PHE A 562 24.47 -4.51 -37.49
CA PHE A 562 24.05 -5.70 -38.23
C PHE A 562 23.97 -6.97 -37.37
N ARG A 563 24.21 -6.85 -36.06
CA ARG A 563 24.19 -8.02 -35.16
C ARG A 563 22.77 -8.55 -35.03
N THR A 564 22.64 -9.85 -34.84
CA THR A 564 21.37 -10.51 -34.51
C THR A 564 20.98 -10.21 -33.06
N ALA A 565 19.69 -10.29 -32.71
CA ALA A 565 19.27 -10.18 -31.31
C ALA A 565 19.93 -11.29 -30.47
N PRO A 566 20.28 -11.03 -29.20
CA PRO A 566 20.70 -12.10 -28.31
C PRO A 566 19.55 -13.12 -28.15
N PRO A 567 19.84 -14.43 -28.04
CA PRO A 567 18.82 -15.43 -27.79
C PRO A 567 18.13 -15.13 -26.45
N THR A 568 16.83 -15.36 -26.41
CA THR A 568 16.05 -15.30 -25.18
C THR A 568 16.57 -16.35 -24.21
N LEU A 569 16.74 -15.97 -22.94
CA LEU A 569 17.21 -16.89 -21.92
C LEU A 569 16.05 -17.80 -21.49
N HIS A 570 16.24 -19.11 -21.59
CA HIS A 570 15.24 -20.06 -21.11
C HIS A 570 15.41 -20.33 -19.61
N GLY A 571 14.33 -20.79 -18.96
CA GLY A 571 14.38 -21.14 -17.53
C GLY A 571 15.41 -22.24 -17.23
N SER A 572 15.57 -23.20 -18.15
CA SER A 572 16.63 -24.23 -18.08
C SER A 572 18.03 -23.62 -18.06
N ASP A 573 18.30 -22.61 -18.90
CA ASP A 573 19.60 -21.94 -18.96
C ASP A 573 19.91 -21.17 -17.67
N VAL A 574 18.88 -20.61 -17.03
CA VAL A 574 19.01 -19.95 -15.71
C VAL A 574 19.31 -20.99 -14.64
N LEU A 575 18.58 -22.10 -14.63
CA LEU A 575 18.79 -23.19 -13.68
C LEU A 575 20.22 -23.74 -13.78
N SER A 576 20.70 -24.03 -14.99
CA SER A 576 22.09 -24.47 -15.22
C SER A 576 23.13 -23.41 -14.81
N GLN A 577 22.83 -22.11 -14.95
CA GLN A 577 23.72 -21.05 -14.47
C GLN A 577 23.77 -20.94 -12.94
N LEU A 578 22.69 -21.30 -12.26
CA LEU A 578 22.58 -21.28 -10.81
C LEU A 578 22.96 -22.62 -10.17
N GLU A 579 23.20 -23.65 -10.96
CA GLU A 579 23.62 -24.96 -10.48
C GLU A 579 24.95 -24.84 -9.72
N GLY A 580 24.98 -25.32 -8.48
CA GLY A 580 26.12 -25.20 -7.58
C GLY A 580 26.37 -23.79 -7.02
N PHE A 581 25.52 -22.80 -7.32
CA PHE A 581 25.65 -21.46 -6.75
C PHE A 581 25.23 -21.46 -5.28
N VAL A 582 26.17 -21.14 -4.38
CA VAL A 582 25.92 -21.07 -2.94
C VAL A 582 25.58 -19.64 -2.54
N ASN A 583 24.30 -19.39 -2.25
CA ASN A 583 23.87 -18.13 -1.66
C ASN A 583 24.32 -18.03 -0.19
N THR A 584 25.03 -16.95 0.13
CA THR A 584 25.38 -16.61 1.51
C THR A 584 24.49 -15.46 1.97
N PHE A 585 23.47 -15.79 2.76
CA PHE A 585 22.53 -14.80 3.27
C PHE A 585 23.02 -14.13 4.55
N GLY A 586 22.65 -12.86 4.65
CA GLY A 586 22.74 -12.07 5.85
C GLY A 586 23.66 -10.87 5.73
N LYS A 587 23.30 -9.86 6.51
CA LYS A 587 24.05 -8.61 6.65
C LYS A 587 25.26 -8.86 7.53
N LYS A 588 26.46 -8.60 7.01
CA LYS A 588 27.68 -8.61 7.85
C LYS A 588 27.46 -7.63 9.01
N PRO A 589 27.77 -8.02 10.26
CA PRO A 589 27.79 -7.08 11.37
C PRO A 589 28.72 -5.94 10.94
N SER A 590 28.21 -4.71 10.90
CA SER A 590 29.06 -3.56 10.70
C SER A 590 29.98 -3.47 11.92
N THR A 591 31.18 -4.04 11.85
CA THR A 591 32.27 -3.52 12.65
C THR A 591 32.36 -2.03 12.30
N PRO A 592 32.38 -1.12 13.28
CA PRO A 592 32.61 0.28 13.01
C PRO A 592 34.04 0.39 12.48
N THR A 593 34.21 0.28 11.16
CA THR A 593 35.51 0.43 10.52
C THR A 593 35.98 1.85 10.79
N ASN A 594 37.25 1.95 11.21
CA ASN A 594 37.97 3.18 11.50
C ASN A 594 37.98 4.19 10.31
N GLU A 595 37.47 3.83 9.14
CA GLU A 595 37.24 4.74 8.01
C GLU A 595 36.19 5.82 8.32
N SER A 596 35.19 5.51 9.15
CA SER A 596 34.21 6.49 9.63
C SER A 596 34.83 7.54 10.58
N LYS A 597 35.91 7.17 11.28
CA LYS A 597 36.74 8.12 12.05
C LYS A 597 37.68 8.92 11.14
N LYS A 598 38.29 8.32 10.11
CA LYS A 598 39.16 9.05 9.15
C LYS A 598 38.41 10.13 8.37
N ARG A 599 37.15 9.89 7.95
CA ARG A 599 36.33 10.94 7.30
C ARG A 599 35.92 12.08 8.24
N LYS A 600 35.74 11.81 9.54
CA LYS A 600 35.49 12.86 10.54
C LYS A 600 36.74 13.67 10.88
N VAL A 601 37.92 13.05 10.90
CA VAL A 601 39.19 13.75 11.16
C VAL A 601 39.57 14.63 9.96
N HIS A 602 39.41 14.16 8.72
CA HIS A 602 39.75 14.93 7.53
C HIS A 602 38.84 16.15 7.28
N ASN A 603 37.58 16.08 7.72
CA ASN A 603 36.67 17.24 7.69
C ASN A 603 36.91 18.23 8.85
N LYS A 604 37.56 17.79 9.94
CA LYS A 604 37.88 18.67 11.07
C LYS A 604 39.18 19.45 10.83
N SER A 605 40.16 18.86 10.16
CA SER A 605 41.40 19.57 9.77
C SER A 605 41.16 20.61 8.66
N LYS A 606 40.23 20.36 7.72
CA LYS A 606 39.84 21.38 6.72
C LYS A 606 39.07 22.58 7.29
N GLN A 607 38.40 22.44 8.43
CA GLN A 607 37.72 23.57 9.08
C GLN A 607 38.64 24.42 9.97
N ILE A 608 39.84 23.92 10.32
CA ILE A 608 40.82 24.65 11.13
C ILE A 608 41.77 25.45 10.22
N GLU A 609 42.06 24.99 9.00
CA GLU A 609 42.87 25.76 8.02
C GLU A 609 42.12 26.90 7.33
N GLU A 610 40.79 26.98 7.44
CA GLU A 610 39.97 28.10 6.90
C GLU A 610 39.63 29.18 7.94
N GLN A 611 40.18 29.10 9.17
CA GLN A 611 39.98 30.12 10.21
C GLN A 611 41.24 30.90 10.63
N ASP A 612 42.43 30.54 10.14
CA ASP A 612 43.69 31.25 10.42
C ASP A 612 44.43 31.68 9.13
N GLY A 613 43.69 32.16 8.12
CA GLY A 613 44.22 32.70 6.87
C GLY A 613 43.67 34.07 6.52
#